data_AF-A0A972GWX7-F1
#
_entry.id   AF-A0A972GWX7-F1
#
_cell.length_a   1.000
_cell.length_b   1.000
_cell.length_c   1.000
_cell.angle_alpha   90.00
_cell.angle_beta   90.00
_cell.angle_gamma   90.00
#
_symmetry.space_group_name_H-M   'P 1'
#
loop_
_entity.id
_entity.type
_entity.pdbx_description
1 polymer ?
#
loop_
_entity_poly.entity_id
_entity_poly.type
_entity_poly.pdbx_seq_one_letter_code
_entity_poly.pdbx_strand_id
1 'polypeptide(L)'
;MSENKASKEEQILRVMKRVLTDVAKDTFTRPGFKHQLSDNTIQGIRDCLSLITVREHELIEDSGRSHDHRPRYTDEPSSNVIVQLDTSGNKGKNS
;
A
#
# COMPACT_ATOMS: atom_id res chain seq x y z
N MET A 1 12.07 -9.98 15.84
CA MET A 1 10.86 -9.69 16.64
C MET A 1 9.99 -8.56 16.05
N SER A 2 10.45 -7.81 15.04
CA SER A 2 9.74 -6.60 14.54
C SER A 2 8.73 -6.87 13.42
N GLU A 3 8.95 -7.86 12.55
CA GLU A 3 8.07 -8.16 11.40
C GLU A 3 6.64 -8.56 11.80
N ASN A 4 6.49 -9.28 12.91
CA ASN A 4 5.17 -9.75 13.39
C ASN A 4 4.30 -8.60 13.92
N LYS A 5 4.92 -7.49 14.35
CA LYS A 5 4.18 -6.31 14.84
C LYS A 5 3.64 -5.47 13.68
N ALA A 6 4.47 -5.22 12.67
CA ALA A 6 4.07 -4.52 11.44
C ALA A 6 2.93 -5.27 10.73
N SER A 7 3.03 -6.61 10.62
CA SER A 7 1.98 -7.44 10.00
C SER A 7 0.61 -7.33 10.71
N LYS A 8 0.58 -7.30 12.05
CA LYS A 8 -0.67 -7.12 12.81
C LYS A 8 -1.24 -5.72 12.65
N GLU A 9 -0.39 -4.71 12.64
CA GLU A 9 -0.79 -3.32 12.45
C GLU A 9 -1.38 -3.10 11.05
N GLU A 10 -0.72 -3.60 10.00
CA GLU A 10 -1.22 -3.61 8.61
C GLU A 10 -2.61 -4.28 8.52
N GLN A 11 -2.80 -5.42 9.20
CA GLN A 11 -4.08 -6.12 9.22
C GLN A 11 -5.18 -5.28 9.88
N ILE A 12 -4.89 -4.64 11.01
CA ILE A 12 -5.84 -3.78 11.71
C ILE A 12 -6.24 -2.60 10.84
N LEU A 13 -5.26 -1.88 10.28
CA LEU A 13 -5.50 -0.72 9.40
C LEU A 13 -6.35 -1.09 8.19
N ARG A 14 -6.07 -2.25 7.56
CA ARG A 14 -6.86 -2.76 6.44
C ARG A 14 -8.32 -2.99 6.81
N VAL A 15 -8.58 -3.62 7.96
CA VAL A 15 -9.95 -3.89 8.43
C VAL A 15 -10.65 -2.58 8.79
N MET A 16 -9.99 -1.66 9.51
CA MET A 16 -10.56 -0.36 9.87
C MET A 16 -10.92 0.47 8.64
N LYS A 17 -10.02 0.55 7.65
CA LYS A 17 -10.26 1.25 6.39
C LYS A 17 -11.48 0.71 5.66
N ARG A 18 -11.60 -0.62 5.56
CA ARG A 18 -12.75 -1.28 4.95
C ARG A 18 -14.04 -0.93 5.67
N VAL A 19 -14.10 -1.12 6.98
CA VAL A 19 -15.31 -0.87 7.78
C VAL A 19 -15.74 0.59 7.68
N LEU A 20 -14.82 1.55 7.81
CA LEU A 20 -15.13 2.98 7.67
C LEU A 20 -15.64 3.33 6.27
N THR A 21 -15.08 2.69 5.23
CA THR A 21 -15.52 2.90 3.84
C THR A 21 -16.91 2.30 3.61
N ASP A 22 -17.21 1.13 4.17
CA ASP A 22 -18.52 0.49 4.07
C ASP A 22 -19.57 1.33 4.80
N VAL A 23 -19.27 1.84 6.01
CA VAL A 23 -20.13 2.80 6.73
C VAL A 23 -20.37 4.07 5.92
N ALA A 24 -19.34 4.64 5.29
CA ALA A 24 -19.48 5.82 4.46
C ALA A 24 -20.36 5.58 3.22
N LYS A 25 -20.29 4.38 2.62
CA LYS A 25 -21.15 3.98 1.50
C LYS A 25 -22.60 3.77 1.93
N ASP A 26 -22.83 3.07 3.03
CA ASP A 26 -24.17 2.75 3.52
C ASP A 26 -24.93 3.98 4.01
N THR A 27 -24.19 4.96 4.54
CA THR A 27 -24.76 6.22 5.04
C THR A 27 -24.83 7.33 3.99
N PHE A 28 -24.30 7.08 2.78
CA PHE A 28 -24.29 8.05 1.70
C PHE A 28 -25.72 8.46 1.34
N THR A 29 -25.97 9.77 1.33
CA THR A 29 -27.27 10.35 0.96
C THR A 29 -27.09 11.28 -0.23
N ARG A 30 -28.11 11.35 -1.09
CA ARG A 30 -28.08 12.25 -2.24
C ARG A 30 -28.05 13.71 -1.76
N PRO A 31 -27.35 14.61 -2.48
CA PRO A 31 -27.38 16.03 -2.17
C PRO A 31 -28.82 16.56 -2.07
N GLY A 32 -29.11 17.33 -1.02
CA GLY A 32 -30.46 17.84 -0.74
C GLY A 32 -31.29 16.96 0.21
N PHE A 33 -30.82 15.76 0.54
CA PHE A 33 -31.40 14.94 1.61
C PHE A 33 -30.56 15.05 2.88
N LYS A 34 -31.20 14.91 4.04
CA LYS A 34 -30.51 14.94 5.33
C LYS A 34 -29.67 13.67 5.48
N HIS A 35 -28.38 13.84 5.74
CA HIS A 35 -27.46 12.74 6.02
C HIS A 35 -27.77 12.11 7.40
N GLN A 36 -27.64 10.79 7.51
CA GLN A 36 -27.92 10.06 8.77
C GLN A 36 -26.90 10.38 9.87
N LEU A 37 -25.64 10.56 9.46
CA LEU A 37 -24.54 11.01 10.32
C LEU A 37 -24.46 12.53 10.38
N SER A 38 -24.00 13.05 11.52
CA SER A 38 -23.69 14.47 11.68
C SER A 38 -22.47 14.88 10.86
N ASP A 39 -22.36 16.18 10.52
CA ASP A 39 -21.20 16.73 9.82
C ASP A 39 -19.89 16.45 10.56
N ASN A 40 -19.92 16.53 11.90
CA ASN A 40 -18.76 16.21 12.74
C ASN A 40 -18.34 14.74 12.59
N THR A 41 -19.30 13.81 12.54
CA THR A 41 -19.02 12.38 12.32
C THR A 41 -18.45 12.14 10.94
N ILE A 42 -19.01 12.77 9.90
CA ILE A 42 -18.51 12.66 8.53
C ILE A 42 -17.07 13.16 8.45
N GLN A 43 -16.77 14.30 9.07
CA GLN A 43 -15.41 14.84 9.09
C GLN A 43 -14.46 13.92 9.85
N GLY A 44 -14.85 13.40 11.01
CA GLY A 44 -14.06 12.43 11.76
C GLY A 44 -13.73 11.15 10.96
N ILE A 45 -14.66 10.66 10.14
CA ILE A 45 -14.40 9.52 9.24
C ILE A 45 -13.33 9.89 8.20
N ARG A 46 -13.40 11.08 7.59
CA ARG A 46 -12.40 11.54 6.60
C ARG A 46 -11.01 11.70 7.22
N ASP A 47 -10.95 12.31 8.39
CA ASP A 47 -9.70 12.53 9.11
C ASP A 47 -9.06 11.20 9.50
N CYS A 48 -9.87 10.25 10.01
CA CYS A 48 -9.41 8.91 10.36
C CYS A 48 -8.90 8.13 9.13
N LEU A 49 -9.62 8.15 8.01
CA LEU A 49 -9.18 7.51 6.76
C LEU A 49 -7.88 8.14 6.22
N SER A 50 -7.68 9.44 6.42
CA SER A 50 -6.45 10.14 6.05
C SER A 50 -5.27 9.67 6.91
N LEU A 51 -5.46 9.58 8.23
CA LEU A 51 -4.44 9.06 9.16
C LEU A 51 -4.07 7.60 8.86
N ILE A 52 -5.08 6.75 8.56
CA ILE A 52 -4.84 5.36 8.17
C ILE A 52 -3.95 5.30 6.92
N THR A 53 -4.23 6.13 5.92
CA THR A 53 -3.47 6.14 4.65
C THR A 53 -2.01 6.55 4.88
N VAL A 54 -1.78 7.58 5.70
CA VAL A 54 -0.42 7.99 6.08
C VAL A 54 0.31 6.84 6.78
N ARG A 55 -0.34 6.18 7.74
CA ARG A 55 0.28 5.09 8.49
C ARG A 55 0.56 3.86 7.62
N GLU A 56 -0.34 3.53 6.70
CA GLU A 56 -0.13 2.45 5.72
C GLU A 56 1.12 2.71 4.88
N HIS A 57 1.35 3.97 4.46
CA HIS A 57 2.55 4.36 3.71
C HIS A 57 3.83 4.19 4.53
N GLU A 58 3.83 4.70 5.77
CA GLU A 58 4.98 4.55 6.69
C GLU A 58 5.35 3.07 6.91
N LEU A 59 4.36 2.18 7.09
CA LEU A 59 4.62 0.75 7.27
C LEU A 59 5.22 0.09 6.02
N ILE A 60 4.82 0.53 4.82
CA ILE A 60 5.40 0.05 3.56
C ILE A 60 6.85 0.50 3.45
N GLU A 61 7.14 1.78 3.70
CA GLU A 61 8.50 2.35 3.70
C GLU A 61 9.41 1.65 4.71
N ASP A 62 8.93 1.46 5.95
CA ASP A 62 9.65 0.76 7.02
C ASP A 62 9.93 -0.71 6.69
N SER A 63 9.05 -1.35 5.93
CA SER A 63 9.21 -2.75 5.51
C SER A 63 10.15 -2.94 4.32
N GLY A 64 10.66 -1.85 3.73
CA GLY A 64 11.53 -1.88 2.55
C GLY A 64 10.83 -2.42 1.30
N ARG A 65 9.49 -2.57 1.32
CA ARG A 65 8.71 -2.95 0.15
C ARG A 65 8.61 -1.72 -0.75
N SER A 66 9.22 -1.77 -1.94
CA SER A 66 9.13 -0.67 -2.89
C SER A 66 7.69 -0.50 -3.38
N HIS A 67 7.30 0.74 -3.70
CA HIS A 67 6.04 1.09 -4.37
C HIS A 67 6.00 0.60 -5.84
N ASP A 68 6.62 -0.54 -6.18
CA ASP A 68 6.87 -0.98 -7.56
C ASP A 68 5.62 -1.31 -8.40
N HIS A 69 4.44 -1.22 -7.80
CA HIS A 69 3.18 -1.39 -8.51
C HIS A 69 2.63 -0.09 -9.11
N ARG A 70 3.36 1.03 -9.04
CA ARG A 70 2.95 2.24 -9.76
C ARG A 70 3.02 1.96 -11.27
N PRO A 71 1.90 2.10 -12.02
CA PRO A 71 1.92 1.90 -13.46
C PRO A 71 2.95 2.83 -14.09
N ARG A 72 3.86 2.28 -14.88
CA ARG A 72 4.83 3.03 -15.67
C ARG A 72 4.32 3.20 -17.09
N TYR A 73 4.65 4.33 -17.72
CA TYR A 73 4.42 4.48 -19.15
C TYR A 73 5.32 3.53 -19.94
N THR A 74 4.85 3.05 -21.09
CA THR A 74 5.61 2.11 -21.94
C THR A 74 6.94 2.70 -22.44
N ASP A 75 7.04 4.02 -22.48
CA ASP A 75 8.19 4.75 -23.00
C ASP A 75 9.17 5.17 -21.89
N GLU A 76 8.91 4.80 -20.62
CA GLU A 76 9.82 5.09 -19.52
C GLU A 76 11.12 4.26 -19.63
N PRO A 77 12.31 4.89 -19.58
CA PRO A 77 13.57 4.17 -19.61
C PRO A 77 13.74 3.36 -18.33
N SER A 78 13.85 2.03 -18.48
CA SER A 78 14.09 1.14 -17.33
C SER A 78 15.55 1.23 -16.86
N SER A 79 15.77 1.47 -15.56
CA SER A 79 17.07 1.35 -14.90
C SER A 79 17.41 -0.13 -14.62
N ASN A 80 17.32 -0.97 -15.65
CA ASN A 80 17.66 -2.38 -15.51
C ASN A 80 19.18 -2.55 -15.70
N VAL A 81 19.86 -2.98 -14.63
CA VAL A 81 21.27 -3.36 -14.70
C VAL A 81 21.35 -4.78 -15.27
N ILE A 82 21.70 -4.90 -16.55
CA ILE A 82 21.99 -6.19 -17.17
C ILE A 82 23.35 -6.66 -16.66
N VAL A 83 23.36 -7.61 -15.72
CA VAL A 83 24.59 -8.29 -15.31
C VAL A 83 24.83 -9.44 -16.29
N GLN A 84 25.89 -9.33 -17.09
CA GLN A 84 26.36 -10.44 -17.92
C GLN A 84 26.98 -11.49 -17.00
N LEU A 85 26.39 -12.69 -16.96
CA LEU A 85 26.95 -13.82 -16.24
C LEU A 85 27.92 -14.54 -17.18
N ASP A 86 29.19 -14.19 -17.12
CA ASP A 86 30.24 -14.95 -17.82
C ASP A 86 30.37 -16.33 -17.16
N THR A 87 29.92 -17.37 -17.85
CA THR A 87 30.12 -18.76 -17.43
C THR A 87 31.57 -19.18 -17.73
N SER A 88 32.55 -18.56 -17.08
CA SER A 88 33.95 -18.98 -17.17
C SER A 88 34.31 -19.83 -15.95
N GLY A 89 34.07 -21.13 -16.03
CA GLY A 89 34.47 -22.02 -14.93
C GLY A 89 34.10 -23.48 -15.12
N ASN A 90 34.66 -24.17 -16.12
CA ASN A 90 35.34 -25.46 -15.94
C ASN A 90 35.89 -25.94 -17.30
N LYS A 91 37.11 -25.48 -17.65
CA LYS A 91 37.89 -26.07 -18.74
C LYS A 91 38.89 -27.06 -18.12
N GLY A 92 38.39 -28.20 -17.66
CA GLY A 92 39.24 -29.35 -17.33
C GLY A 92 39.80 -29.96 -18.62
N LYS A 93 41.02 -29.58 -19.00
CA LYS A 93 41.81 -30.28 -20.02
C LYS A 93 42.55 -31.47 -19.37
N ASN A 94 42.33 -32.64 -19.97
CA ASN A 94 43.22 -33.79 -20.21
C ASN A 94 44.24 -34.21 -19.13
N SER A 95 44.15 -35.48 -18.71
CA SER A 95 45.14 -36.50 -19.09
C SER A 95 44.58 -37.90 -18.98
#